data_AF-A0A6M1YRM1-F1
#
_entry.id   AF-A0A6M1YRM1-F1
#
_cell.length_a   1.000
_cell.length_b   1.000
_cell.length_c   1.000
_cell.angle_alpha   90.00
_cell.angle_beta   90.00
_cell.angle_gamma   90.00
#
_symmetry.space_group_name_H-M   'P 1'
#
loop_
_entity.id
_entity.type
_entity.pdbx_description
1 polymer ?
#
loop_
_entity_poly.entity_id
_entity_poly.type
_entity_poly.pdbx_seq_one_letter_code
_entity_poly.pdbx_strand_id
1 'polypeptide(L)'
;MASKTIRMSIDVPITDHKRIKALATVEGVTIKEFVTECVHEKIYPENIPNSKTKKAIEDIRKKRNLKKAKNVNELFKDLGI
;
A
#
# COMPACT_ATOMS: atom_id res chain seq x y z
N MET A 1 0.17 13.30 25.05
CA MET A 1 1.61 13.23 25.38
C MET A 1 2.39 13.64 24.14
N ALA A 2 3.23 14.68 24.20
CA ALA A 2 3.98 15.12 23.03
C ALA A 2 5.06 14.07 22.69
N SER A 3 4.94 13.42 21.54
CA SER A 3 5.96 12.49 21.03
C SER A 3 7.24 13.27 20.72
N LYS A 4 8.39 12.73 21.12
CA LYS A 4 9.69 13.30 20.71
C LYS A 4 9.85 13.11 19.20
N THR A 5 9.89 14.21 18.45
CA THR A 5 10.11 14.19 16.99
C THR A 5 11.46 14.82 16.62
N ILE A 6 12.11 14.26 15.60
CA ILE A 6 13.33 14.83 14.99
C ILE A 6 12.96 15.45 13.63
N ARG A 7 13.60 16.58 13.27
CA ARG A 7 13.36 17.26 12.00
C ARG A 7 13.99 16.46 10.85
N MET A 8 13.20 16.22 9.80
CA MET A 8 13.65 15.62 8.55
C MET A 8 13.48 16.65 7.43
N SER A 9 14.51 16.82 6.60
CA SER A 9 14.49 17.65 5.40
C SER A 9 14.71 16.76 4.18
N ILE A 10 13.89 16.96 3.15
CA ILE A 10 14.00 16.24 1.88
C ILE A 10 13.88 17.23 0.73
N ASP A 11 14.68 17.04 -0.30
CA ASP A 11 14.55 17.77 -1.55
C ASP A 11 13.62 17.00 -2.49
N VAL A 12 12.64 17.70 -3.05
CA VAL A 12 11.66 17.13 -3.98
C VAL A 12 11.46 18.06 -5.18
N PRO A 13 11.19 17.53 -6.37
CA PRO A 13 10.81 18.35 -7.52
C PRO A 13 9.61 19.24 -7.18
N ILE A 14 9.62 20.48 -7.66
CA ILE A 14 8.54 21.46 -7.39
C ILE A 14 7.16 20.92 -7.81
N THR A 15 7.11 20.16 -8.90
CA THR A 15 5.90 19.51 -9.39
C THR A 15 5.35 18.49 -8.40
N ASP A 16 6.23 17.71 -7.78
CA ASP A 16 5.84 16.66 -6.85
C ASP A 16 5.45 17.25 -5.50
N HIS A 17 6.13 18.31 -5.05
CA HIS A 17 5.71 19.08 -3.87
C HIS A 17 4.25 19.59 -4.01
N LYS A 18 3.89 20.13 -5.18
CA LYS A 18 2.51 20.57 -5.44
C LYS A 18 1.51 19.42 -5.42
N ARG A 19 1.87 18.27 -5.99
CA ARG A 19 1.03 17.06 -5.98
C ARG A 19 0.82 16.53 -4.58
N ILE A 20 1.88 16.42 -3.78
CA ILE A 20 1.81 15.98 -2.39
C ILE A 20 0.88 16.90 -1.59
N LYS A 21 1.01 18.22 -1.76
CA LYS A 21 0.12 19.18 -1.10
C LYS A 21 -1.35 18.99 -1.48
N ALA A 22 -1.61 18.77 -2.77
CA ALA A 22 -2.98 18.53 -3.25
C ALA A 22 -3.57 17.25 -2.65
N LEU A 23 -2.79 16.15 -2.64
CA LEU A 23 -3.21 14.87 -2.06
C LEU A 23 -3.51 14.99 -0.56
N ALA A 24 -2.60 15.60 0.20
CA ALA A 24 -2.80 15.84 1.64
C ALA A 24 -4.07 16.67 1.91
N THR A 25 -4.36 17.66 1.05
CA THR A 25 -5.58 18.47 1.16
C THR A 25 -6.84 17.64 0.90
N VAL A 26 -6.82 16.77 -0.11
CA VAL A 26 -7.95 15.87 -0.43
C VAL A 26 -8.24 14.92 0.72
N GLU A 27 -7.19 14.42 1.39
CA GLU A 27 -7.31 13.51 2.54
C GLU A 27 -7.58 14.24 3.88
N GLY A 28 -7.56 15.57 3.89
CA GLY A 28 -7.83 16.38 5.08
C GLY A 28 -6.70 16.35 6.12
N VAL A 29 -5.47 16.00 5.71
CA VAL A 29 -4.29 15.86 6.56
C VAL A 29 -3.22 16.89 6.21
N THR A 30 -2.24 17.09 7.10
CA THR A 30 -1.07 17.91 6.80
C THR A 30 -0.08 17.17 5.90
N ILE A 31 0.76 17.91 5.18
CA ILE A 31 1.86 17.31 4.39
C ILE A 31 2.77 16.42 5.27
N LYS A 32 2.99 16.82 6.53
CA LYS A 32 3.77 16.05 7.50
C LYS A 32 3.12 14.69 7.75
N GLU A 33 1.83 14.66 8.07
CA GLU A 33 1.08 13.43 8.36
C GLU A 33 1.08 12.52 7.12
N PHE A 34 0.71 13.07 5.97
CA PHE A 34 0.71 12.35 4.68
C PHE A 34 2.05 11.68 4.38
N VAL A 35 3.16 12.43 4.48
CA VAL A 35 4.51 11.89 4.23
C VAL A 35 4.90 10.88 5.31
N THR A 36 4.54 11.14 6.57
CA THR A 36 4.88 10.24 7.68
C THR A 36 4.15 8.91 7.55
N GLU A 37 2.86 8.90 7.18
CA GLU A 37 2.07 7.68 6.96
C GLU A 37 2.63 6.85 5.80
N CYS A 38 2.90 7.50 4.66
CA CYS A 38 3.52 6.85 3.49
C CYS A 38 4.88 6.19 3.81
N VAL A 39 5.64 6.77 4.74
CA VAL A 39 6.93 6.22 5.19
C VAL A 39 6.73 5.20 6.30
N HIS A 40 5.73 5.38 7.16
CA HIS A 40 5.43 4.51 8.29
C HIS A 40 5.15 3.08 7.82
N GLU A 41 4.33 2.90 6.78
CA GLU A 41 4.05 1.58 6.20
C GLU A 41 5.31 0.85 5.70
N LYS A 42 6.33 1.60 5.29
CA LYS A 42 7.60 1.04 4.81
C LYS A 42 8.56 0.69 5.95
N ILE A 43 8.55 1.47 7.03
CA ILE A 43 9.41 1.26 8.21
C ILE A 43 8.81 0.18 9.12
N TYR A 44 7.50 0.26 9.34
CA TYR A 44 6.71 -0.64 10.17
C TYR A 44 5.66 -1.29 9.27
N PRO A 45 6.04 -2.30 8.47
CA PRO A 45 5.07 -3.07 7.71
C PRO A 45 4.17 -3.82 8.69
N GLU A 46 3.04 -3.20 9.07
CA GLU A 46 1.97 -3.90 9.77
C GLU A 46 1.47 -4.99 8.82
N ASN A 47 1.61 -6.25 9.26
CA ASN A 47 1.29 -7.45 8.49
C ASN A 47 2.28 -7.80 7.37
N ILE A 48 3.52 -8.12 7.74
CA ILE A 48 4.41 -8.89 6.87
C ILE A 48 3.69 -10.19 6.46
N PRO A 49 3.46 -10.44 5.16
CA PRO A 49 2.80 -11.64 4.71
C PRO A 49 3.50 -12.88 5.28
N ASN A 50 2.74 -13.80 5.87
CA ASN A 50 3.29 -15.06 6.36
C ASN A 50 3.83 -15.89 5.18
N SER A 51 4.55 -16.98 5.49
CA SER A 51 5.20 -17.82 4.46
C SER A 51 4.22 -18.34 3.40
N LYS A 52 2.98 -18.65 3.78
CA LYS A 52 1.94 -19.11 2.86
C LYS A 52 1.53 -18.01 1.88
N THR A 53 1.29 -16.80 2.38
CA THR A 53 0.92 -15.65 1.54
C THR A 53 2.07 -15.25 0.59
N LYS A 54 3.31 -15.25 1.08
CA LYS A 54 4.49 -14.99 0.23
C LYS A 54 4.60 -16.01 -0.91
N LYS A 55 4.37 -17.29 -0.61
CA LYS A 55 4.36 -18.37 -1.62
C LYS A 55 3.25 -18.17 -2.65
N ALA A 56 2.04 -17.80 -2.21
CA ALA A 56 0.92 -17.52 -3.12
C ALA A 56 1.25 -16.36 -4.09
N ILE A 57 1.85 -15.27 -3.59
CA ILE A 57 2.30 -14.14 -4.43
C ILE A 57 3.34 -14.59 -5.46
N GLU A 58 4.30 -15.43 -5.06
CA GLU A 58 5.31 -15.99 -5.98
C GLU A 58 4.70 -16.92 -7.04
N ASP A 59 3.71 -17.73 -6.67
CA ASP A 59 3.00 -18.58 -7.63
C ASP A 59 2.19 -17.74 -8.63
N ILE A 60 1.55 -16.65 -8.18
CA ILE A 60 0.89 -15.67 -9.07
C ILE A 60 1.89 -15.08 -10.08
N ARG A 61 3.05 -14.60 -9.60
CA ARG A 61 4.11 -14.03 -10.47
C ARG A 61 4.61 -15.03 -11.52
N LYS A 62 4.75 -16.29 -11.12
CA LYS A 62 5.20 -17.39 -11.99
C LYS A 62 4.07 -17.99 -12.83
N LYS A 63 2.85 -17.45 -12.74
CA LYS A 63 1.64 -17.97 -13.41
C LYS A 63 1.34 -19.44 -13.08
N ARG A 64 1.66 -19.87 -11.87
CA ARG A 64 1.40 -21.23 -11.36
C ARG A 64 0.20 -21.20 -10.42
N ASN A 65 -0.54 -22.30 -10.34
CA ASN A 65 -1.70 -22.44 -9.44
C ASN A 65 -2.77 -21.34 -9.61
N LEU A 66 -2.94 -20.81 -10.84
CA LEU A 66 -3.97 -19.84 -11.17
C LEU A 66 -5.16 -20.54 -11.84
N LYS A 67 -6.38 -20.30 -11.34
CA LYS A 67 -7.63 -20.70 -12.00
C LYS A 67 -8.22 -19.49 -12.73
N LYS A 68 -8.67 -19.69 -13.97
CA LYS A 68 -9.35 -18.65 -14.74
C LYS A 68 -10.85 -18.89 -14.65
N ALA A 69 -11.61 -17.81 -14.48
CA ALA A 69 -13.06 -17.81 -14.64
C ALA A 69 -13.41 -16.85 -15.78
N LYS A 70 -14.40 -17.20 -16.61
CA LYS A 70 -14.85 -16.38 -17.75
C LYS A 70 -15.80 -15.27 -17.30
N ASN A 71 -16.49 -15.47 -16.19
CA ASN A 71 -17.43 -14.52 -15.62
C ASN A 71 -17.55 -14.70 -14.10
N VAL A 72 -18.22 -13.75 -13.46
CA VAL A 72 -18.40 -13.69 -12.00
C VAL A 72 -19.18 -14.91 -11.48
N ASN A 73 -20.17 -15.41 -12.23
CA ASN A 73 -20.96 -16.57 -11.81
C ASN A 73 -20.12 -17.85 -11.77
N GLU A 74 -19.22 -18.04 -12.74
CA GLU A 74 -18.27 -19.16 -12.76
C GLU A 74 -17.25 -19.07 -11.60
N LEU A 75 -16.79 -17.84 -11.29
CA LEU A 75 -15.91 -17.60 -10.15
C LEU A 75 -16.57 -18.00 -8.81
N PHE A 76 -17.81 -17.57 -8.58
CA PHE A 76 -18.54 -17.89 -7.35
C PHE A 76 -18.83 -19.39 -7.22
N LYS A 77 -19.25 -20.02 -8.31
CA LYS A 77 -19.42 -21.48 -8.37
C LYS A 77 -18.14 -22.23 -8.01
N ASP A 78 -16.99 -21.76 -8.51
CA ASP A 78 -15.68 -22.35 -8.25
C ASP A 78 -15.17 -22.11 -6.82
N LEU A 79 -15.56 -21.00 -6.20
CA LEU A 79 -15.23 -20.65 -4.82
C LEU A 79 -16.19 -21.26 -3.80
N GLY A 80 -17.32 -21.81 -4.23
CA GLY A 80 -18.33 -22.42 -3.38
C GLY A 80 -19.10 -21.41 -2.52
N ILE A 81 -19.22 -20.18 -3.00
CA ILE A 81 -19.94 -19.05 -2.36
C ILE A 81 -21.02 -18.50 -3.29
#